data_AF-A0A0F7CJY2-F1
#
_entry.id   AF-A0A0F7CJY2-F1
#
_cell.length_a   1.000
_cell.length_b   1.000
_cell.length_c   1.000
_cell.angle_alpha   90.00
_cell.angle_beta   90.00
_cell.angle_gamma   90.00
#
_symmetry.space_group_name_H-M   'P 1'
#
loop_
_entity.id
_entity.type
_entity.pdbx_description
1 polymer ?
#
loop_
_entity_poly.entity_id
_entity_poly.type
_entity_poly.pdbx_seq_one_letter_code
_entity_poly.pdbx_strand_id
1 'polypeptide(L)'
;MKGIFGLLFIIILYLLFGVIYQSSFFEEINYFIIVEYSFLLIISLINCWMIHRQGLKIFKIWIASSTIPGLLFMTYARFSDNSRGWISFPWDWGLWELAIPIIYGLVQLIFITVLTAIAPVARKKVS
;
A
#
# COMPACT_ATOMS: atom_id res chain seq x y z
N MET A 1 2.17 9.83 -16.88
CA MET A 1 1.92 10.72 -15.72
C MET A 1 0.88 10.20 -14.72
N LYS A 2 -0.30 9.69 -15.12
CA LYS A 2 -1.34 9.22 -14.17
C LYS A 2 -0.86 8.26 -13.07
N GLY A 3 0.03 7.30 -13.38
CA GLY A 3 0.55 6.35 -12.39
C GLY A 3 1.35 7.04 -11.27
N ILE A 4 2.18 8.03 -11.61
CA ILE A 4 2.97 8.81 -10.66
C ILE A 4 2.04 9.61 -9.74
N PHE A 5 1.02 10.27 -10.30
CA PHE A 5 0.03 10.97 -9.49
C PHE A 5 -0.73 10.04 -8.54
N GLY A 6 -1.07 8.83 -9.00
CA GLY A 6 -1.69 7.81 -8.14
C GLY A 6 -0.77 7.37 -7.01
N LEU A 7 0.52 7.12 -7.30
CA LEU A 7 1.51 6.75 -6.28
C LEU A 7 1.70 7.87 -5.24
N LEU A 8 1.85 9.11 -5.69
CA LEU A 8 1.95 10.26 -4.79
C LEU A 8 0.69 10.40 -3.92
N PHE A 9 -0.48 10.23 -4.52
CA PHE A 9 -1.75 10.28 -3.79
C PHE A 9 -1.85 9.19 -2.70
N ILE A 10 -1.41 7.96 -3.01
CA ILE A 10 -1.36 6.87 -2.02
C ILE A 10 -0.44 7.25 -0.86
N ILE A 11 0.78 7.71 -1.13
CA ILE A 11 1.76 8.10 -0.11
C ILE A 11 1.20 9.22 0.77
N ILE A 12 0.65 10.27 0.15
CA ILE A 12 0.07 11.41 0.86
C ILE A 12 -1.08 10.96 1.76
N LEU A 13 -1.95 10.05 1.30
CA LEU A 13 -3.05 9.54 2.12
C LEU A 13 -2.56 8.79 3.36
N TYR A 14 -1.57 7.91 3.20
CA TYR A 14 -0.98 7.20 4.33
C TYR A 14 -0.37 8.17 5.33
N LEU A 15 0.44 9.13 4.88
CA LEU A 15 1.05 10.14 5.74
C LEU A 15 -0.02 11.00 6.45
N LEU A 16 -1.06 11.43 5.73
CA LEU A 16 -2.15 12.22 6.28
C LEU A 16 -2.89 11.46 7.38
N PHE A 17 -3.23 10.19 7.16
CA PHE A 17 -3.88 9.35 8.17
C PHE A 17 -2.96 9.04 9.34
N GLY A 18 -1.65 8.90 9.10
CA GLY A 18 -0.64 8.84 10.15
C GLY A 18 -0.71 10.04 11.08
N VAL A 19 -0.73 11.25 10.52
CA VAL A 19 -0.83 12.51 11.28
C VAL A 19 -2.18 12.62 12.00
N ILE A 20 -3.30 12.31 11.33
CA ILE A 20 -4.65 12.37 11.92
C ILE A 20 -4.75 11.46 13.14
N TYR A 21 -4.20 10.26 13.06
CA TYR A 21 -4.21 9.31 14.17
C TYR A 21 -3.07 9.47 15.16
N GLN A 22 -2.21 10.50 14.98
CA GLN A 22 -1.06 10.80 15.85
C GLN A 22 -0.05 9.65 15.92
N SER A 23 0.14 8.93 14.81
CA SER A 23 1.11 7.85 14.71
C SER A 23 2.47 8.41 14.30
N SER A 24 3.52 8.07 15.05
CA SER A 24 4.86 8.66 14.98
C SER A 24 5.77 7.99 13.94
N PHE A 25 5.40 8.03 12.66
CA PHE A 25 6.21 7.45 11.56
C PHE A 25 7.68 7.87 11.60
N PHE A 26 7.96 9.13 11.94
CA PHE A 26 9.32 9.69 11.93
C PHE A 26 10.13 9.37 13.18
N GLU A 27 9.49 8.95 14.28
CA GLU A 27 10.20 8.65 15.54
C GLU A 27 10.73 7.21 15.55
N GLU A 28 10.14 6.33 14.74
CA GLU A 28 10.51 4.91 14.69
C GLU A 28 11.47 4.56 13.53
N ILE A 29 11.95 5.55 12.75
CA ILE A 29 12.80 5.29 11.57
C ILE A 29 14.11 4.58 11.97
N ASN A 30 14.20 3.31 11.63
CA ASN A 30 15.40 2.50 11.75
C ASN A 30 15.86 1.98 10.36
N TYR A 31 17.04 1.35 10.30
CA TYR A 31 17.60 0.84 9.04
C TYR A 31 16.71 -0.20 8.36
N PHE A 32 16.03 -1.04 9.14
CA PHE A 32 15.14 -2.08 8.62
C PHE A 32 13.94 -1.47 7.87
N ILE A 33 13.30 -0.46 8.46
CA ILE A 33 12.22 0.31 7.82
C ILE A 33 12.70 0.93 6.51
N ILE A 34 13.88 1.54 6.49
CA ILE A 34 14.40 2.17 5.26
C ILE A 34 14.55 1.14 4.14
N VAL A 35 15.08 -0.05 4.44
CA VAL A 35 15.24 -1.13 3.46
C VAL A 35 13.89 -1.64 2.96
N GLU A 36 12.95 -1.88 3.87
CA GLU A 36 11.60 -2.35 3.55
C GLU A 36 10.85 -1.36 2.64
N TYR A 37 10.83 -0.08 3.01
CA TYR A 37 10.16 0.96 2.22
C TYR A 37 10.85 1.21 0.89
N SER A 38 12.18 1.01 0.80
CA SER A 38 12.90 1.06 -0.48
C SER A 38 12.47 -0.08 -1.40
N PHE A 39 12.30 -1.29 -0.87
CA PHE A 39 11.78 -2.43 -1.63
C PHE A 39 10.33 -2.21 -2.08
N LEU A 40 9.47 -1.73 -1.18
CA LEU A 40 8.09 -1.36 -1.52
C LEU A 40 8.02 -0.26 -2.57
N LEU A 41 8.92 0.72 -2.53
CA LEU A 41 9.00 1.77 -3.55
C LEU A 41 9.33 1.17 -4.91
N ILE A 42 10.32 0.27 -5.00
CA ILE A 42 10.67 -0.42 -6.26
C ILE A 42 9.46 -1.17 -6.83
N ILE A 43 8.77 -1.96 -6.01
CA ILE A 43 7.56 -2.69 -6.43
C ILE A 43 6.47 -1.71 -6.89
N SER A 44 6.27 -0.62 -6.15
CA SER A 44 5.28 0.40 -6.48
C SER A 44 5.58 1.10 -7.80
N LEU A 45 6.86 1.35 -8.10
CA LEU A 45 7.29 1.91 -9.39
C LEU A 45 7.01 0.95 -10.54
N ILE A 46 7.20 -0.36 -10.35
CA ILE A 46 6.83 -1.38 -11.33
C ILE A 46 5.31 -1.34 -11.59
N ASN A 47 4.48 -1.36 -10.54
CA ASN A 47 3.03 -1.26 -10.70
C ASN A 47 2.60 0.06 -11.35
N CYS A 48 3.20 1.18 -10.95
CA CYS A 48 2.97 2.49 -11.57
C CYS A 48 3.21 2.42 -13.09
N TRP A 49 4.31 1.81 -13.52
CA TRP A 49 4.62 1.62 -14.93
C TRP A 49 3.60 0.73 -15.65
N MET A 50 3.20 -0.40 -15.04
CA MET A 50 2.20 -1.31 -15.61
C MET A 50 0.82 -0.63 -15.72
N ILE A 51 0.36 0.01 -14.66
CA ILE A 51 -0.93 0.71 -14.56
C ILE A 51 -1.00 1.91 -15.49
N HIS A 52 0.13 2.59 -15.77
CA HIS A 52 0.14 3.69 -16.72
C HIS A 52 -0.38 3.28 -18.11
N ARG A 53 -0.22 2.01 -18.49
CA ARG A 53 -0.69 1.44 -19.76
C ARG A 53 -2.13 0.92 -19.72
N GLN A 54 -2.78 0.93 -18.55
CA GLN A 54 -4.12 0.40 -18.35
C GLN A 54 -5.21 1.48 -18.43
N GLY A 55 -6.47 1.07 -18.59
CA GLY A 55 -7.63 1.99 -18.58
C GLY A 55 -7.90 2.61 -17.20
N LEU A 56 -8.73 3.68 -17.19
CA LEU A 56 -9.07 4.43 -15.97
C LEU A 56 -9.70 3.54 -14.88
N LYS A 57 -10.48 2.52 -15.27
CA LYS A 57 -11.09 1.56 -14.33
C LYS A 57 -10.03 0.82 -13.50
N ILE A 58 -9.02 0.25 -14.15
CA ILE A 58 -7.94 -0.49 -13.47
C ILE A 58 -7.11 0.46 -12.60
N PHE A 59 -6.85 1.68 -13.07
CA PHE A 59 -6.17 2.71 -12.28
C PHE A 59 -6.93 3.05 -10.99
N LYS A 60 -8.25 3.24 -11.04
CA LYS A 60 -9.07 3.50 -9.85
C LYS A 60 -9.08 2.32 -8.88
N ILE A 61 -9.19 1.09 -9.39
CA ILE A 61 -9.15 -0.12 -8.55
C ILE A 61 -7.79 -0.22 -7.86
N TRP A 62 -6.68 0.02 -8.59
CA TRP A 62 -5.34 0.00 -8.01
C TRP A 62 -5.18 1.01 -6.87
N ILE A 63 -5.64 2.25 -7.04
CA ILE A 63 -5.60 3.24 -5.94
C ILE A 63 -6.44 2.75 -4.77
N ALA A 64 -7.70 2.37 -5.02
CA ALA A 64 -8.63 1.97 -3.97
C ALA A 64 -8.11 0.77 -3.17
N SER A 65 -7.62 -0.28 -3.84
CA SER A 65 -7.04 -1.44 -3.16
C SER A 65 -5.74 -1.10 -2.44
N SER A 66 -4.97 -0.14 -2.95
CA SER A 66 -3.70 0.28 -2.35
C SER A 66 -3.87 1.18 -1.14
N THR A 67 -5.05 1.75 -0.90
CA THR A 67 -5.29 2.67 0.23
C THR A 67 -6.30 2.11 1.21
N ILE A 68 -7.47 1.64 0.74
CA ILE A 68 -8.60 1.27 1.60
C ILE A 68 -8.22 0.25 2.66
N PRO A 69 -7.55 -0.89 2.35
CA PRO A 69 -7.22 -1.88 3.36
C PRO A 69 -6.32 -1.33 4.47
N GLY A 70 -5.29 -0.56 4.10
CA GLY A 70 -4.37 0.03 5.07
C GLY A 70 -5.04 1.12 5.91
N LEU A 71 -5.85 1.99 5.31
CA LEU A 71 -6.59 3.02 6.04
C LEU A 71 -7.63 2.42 6.99
N LEU A 72 -8.38 1.40 6.55
CA LEU A 72 -9.31 0.67 7.41
C LEU A 72 -8.58 0.00 8.58
N PHE A 73 -7.40 -0.56 8.33
CA PHE A 73 -6.57 -1.12 9.39
C PHE A 73 -6.11 -0.05 10.38
N MET A 74 -5.66 1.12 9.92
CA MET A 74 -5.30 2.24 10.80
C MET A 74 -6.48 2.68 11.68
N THR A 75 -7.66 2.85 11.09
CA THR A 75 -8.87 3.21 11.82
C THR A 75 -9.23 2.13 12.84
N TYR A 76 -9.24 0.86 12.42
CA TYR A 76 -9.54 -0.26 13.30
C TYR A 76 -8.54 -0.35 14.46
N ALA A 77 -7.24 -0.30 14.19
CA ALA A 77 -6.20 -0.38 15.20
C ALA A 77 -6.28 0.78 16.21
N ARG A 78 -6.62 1.99 15.76
CA ARG A 78 -6.75 3.16 16.65
C ARG A 78 -7.96 3.08 17.59
N PHE A 79 -9.09 2.54 17.12
CA PHE A 79 -10.35 2.53 17.89
C PHE A 79 -10.68 1.17 18.51
N SER A 80 -9.90 0.12 18.23
CA SER A 80 -10.00 -1.16 18.91
C SER A 80 -9.32 -1.03 20.28
N ASP A 81 -10.09 -0.74 21.33
CA ASP A 81 -9.64 -0.88 22.72
C ASP A 81 -8.95 -2.24 22.88
N ASN A 82 -7.68 -2.23 23.33
CA ASN A 82 -6.82 -3.38 23.65
C ASN A 82 -7.45 -4.73 23.26
N SER A 83 -7.02 -5.27 22.12
CA SER A 83 -7.38 -6.62 21.70
C SER A 83 -7.35 -7.55 22.91
N ARG A 84 -8.51 -8.05 23.33
CA ARG A 84 -8.65 -9.11 24.36
C ARG A 84 -8.03 -10.45 23.90
N GLY A 85 -7.16 -10.42 22.89
CA GLY A 85 -6.39 -11.55 22.39
C GLY A 85 -5.10 -11.71 23.19
N TRP A 86 -4.39 -12.81 22.93
CA TRP A 86 -3.19 -13.22 23.68
C TRP A 86 -2.00 -12.25 23.55
N ILE A 87 -2.08 -11.28 22.65
CA ILE A 87 -1.05 -10.24 22.49
C ILE A 87 -1.75 -8.89 22.43
N SER A 88 -1.49 -8.04 23.43
CA SER A 88 -1.86 -6.63 23.43
C SER A 88 -0.69 -5.83 22.86
N PHE A 89 -0.80 -5.40 21.61
CA PHE A 89 0.16 -4.46 21.05
C PHE A 89 -0.37 -3.03 21.23
N PRO A 90 0.47 -2.08 21.69
CA PRO A 90 0.19 -0.67 21.52
C PRO A 90 -0.15 -0.39 20.05
N TRP A 91 -1.20 0.40 19.77
CA TRP A 91 -1.72 0.61 18.41
C TRP A 91 -0.71 1.32 17.47
N ASP A 92 0.29 1.96 18.06
CA ASP A 92 1.48 2.56 17.44
C ASP A 92 2.54 1.51 17.09
N TRP A 93 2.68 0.45 17.89
CA TRP A 93 3.71 -0.57 17.72
C TRP A 93 3.51 -1.39 16.44
N GLY A 94 4.42 -1.22 15.49
CA GLY A 94 4.49 -2.02 14.27
C GLY A 94 3.45 -1.64 13.21
N LEU A 95 2.73 -0.52 13.37
CA LEU A 95 1.82 -0.04 12.33
C LEU A 95 2.61 0.31 11.07
N TRP A 96 3.65 1.12 11.22
CA TRP A 96 4.55 1.51 10.13
C TRP A 96 5.65 0.50 9.86
N GLU A 97 6.08 -0.27 10.86
CA GLU A 97 7.18 -1.23 10.68
C GLU A 97 6.72 -2.59 10.14
N LEU A 98 5.41 -2.89 10.18
CA LEU A 98 4.93 -4.24 9.89
C LEU A 98 3.59 -4.22 9.15
N ALA A 99 2.54 -3.70 9.77
CA ALA A 99 1.18 -3.89 9.27
C ALA A 99 0.93 -3.17 7.94
N ILE A 100 1.25 -1.88 7.85
CA ILE A 100 1.06 -1.09 6.63
C ILE A 100 1.96 -1.58 5.50
N PRO A 101 3.28 -1.80 5.71
CA PRO A 101 4.15 -2.40 4.70
C PRO A 101 3.62 -3.73 4.14
N ILE A 102 3.17 -4.65 5.01
CA ILE A 102 2.66 -5.95 4.59
C ILE A 102 1.36 -5.81 3.80
N ILE A 103 0.38 -5.07 4.33
CA ILE A 103 -0.91 -4.87 3.65
C ILE A 103 -0.70 -4.24 2.27
N TYR A 104 0.09 -3.17 2.22
CA TYR A 104 0.38 -2.46 0.98
C TYR A 104 1.19 -3.34 0.00
N GLY A 105 2.23 -4.01 0.50
CA GLY A 105 3.09 -4.90 -0.27
C GLY A 105 2.31 -6.05 -0.90
N LEU A 106 1.42 -6.71 -0.14
CA LEU A 106 0.55 -7.76 -0.66
C LEU A 106 -0.33 -7.25 -1.80
N VAL A 107 -0.96 -6.08 -1.64
CA VAL A 107 -1.76 -5.47 -2.71
C VAL A 107 -0.89 -5.22 -3.94
N GLN A 108 0.31 -4.68 -3.78
CA GLN A 108 1.20 -4.43 -4.91
C GLN A 108 1.59 -5.73 -5.62
N LEU A 109 1.95 -6.78 -4.87
CA LEU A 109 2.29 -8.09 -5.44
C LEU A 109 1.12 -8.71 -6.20
N ILE A 110 -0.10 -8.66 -5.64
CA ILE A 110 -1.32 -9.13 -6.31
C ILE A 110 -1.51 -8.39 -7.64
N PHE A 111 -1.33 -7.07 -7.66
CA PHE A 111 -1.45 -6.28 -8.89
C PHE A 111 -0.41 -6.67 -9.94
N ILE A 112 0.85 -6.87 -9.55
CA ILE A 112 1.88 -7.34 -10.47
C ILE A 112 1.48 -8.70 -11.05
N THR A 113 1.08 -9.65 -10.22
CA THR A 113 0.68 -11.00 -10.67
C THR A 113 -0.51 -10.95 -11.62
N VAL A 114 -1.57 -10.22 -11.26
CA VAL A 114 -2.79 -10.08 -12.08
C VAL A 114 -2.47 -9.39 -13.41
N LEU A 115 -1.78 -8.25 -13.39
CA LEU A 115 -1.46 -7.50 -14.60
C LEU A 115 -0.51 -8.27 -15.52
N THR A 116 0.41 -9.06 -14.96
CA THR A 116 1.29 -9.94 -15.74
C THR A 116 0.52 -11.10 -16.36
N ALA A 117 -0.44 -11.69 -15.64
CA ALA A 117 -1.26 -12.79 -16.15
C ALA A 117 -2.21 -12.37 -17.29
N ILE A 118 -2.73 -11.14 -17.27
CA ILE A 118 -3.62 -10.63 -18.32
C ILE A 118 -2.87 -10.06 -19.54
N ALA A 119 -1.60 -9.67 -19.39
CA ALA A 119 -0.77 -9.14 -20.47
C ALA A 119 -0.66 -10.05 -21.72
N PRO A 120 -0.47 -11.39 -21.62
CA PRO A 120 -0.43 -12.28 -22.79
C PRO A 120 -1.79 -12.40 -23.49
N VAL A 121 -2.91 -12.27 -22.78
CA VAL A 121 -4.26 -12.37 -23.36
C VAL A 121 -4.59 -11.15 -24.23
N ALA A 122 -4.14 -9.96 -23.83
CA ALA A 122 -4.35 -8.73 -24.59
C ALA A 122 -3.59 -8.72 -25.92
N ARG A 123 -2.39 -9.34 -26.01
CA ARG A 123 -1.63 -9.43 -27.26
C ARG A 123 -2.25 -10.40 -28.28
N LYS A 124 -2.86 -11.49 -27.82
CA LYS A 124 -3.52 -12.48 -28.71
C LYS A 124 -4.82 -12.00 -29.35
N LYS A 125 -5.48 -10.97 -28.81
CA LYS A 125 -6.72 -10.43 -29.40
C LYS A 125 -6.49 -9.41 -30.53
N VAL A 126 -5.23 -9.03 -30.77
CA VAL A 126 -4.85 -8.01 -31.77
C VAL A 126 -4.12 -8.64 -32.97
N SER A 127 -3.79 -9.94 -32.89
CA SER A 127 -3.30 -10.76 -34.02
C SER A 127 -4.44 -11.54 -34.65
#